data_AF-A0A7V4BSP4-F1
#
_entry.id   AF-A0A7V4BSP4-F1
#
_cell.length_a   1.000
_cell.length_b   1.000
_cell.length_c   1.000
_cell.angle_alpha   90.00
_cell.angle_beta   90.00
_cell.angle_gamma   90.00
#
_symmetry.space_group_name_H-M   'P 1'
#
loop_
_entity.id
_entity.type
_entity.pdbx_description
1 polymer ?
#
loop_
_entity_poly.entity_id
_entity_poly.type
_entity_poly.pdbx_seq_one_letter_code
_entity_poly.pdbx_strand_id
1 'polypeptide(L)'
;MRDSGEIAFLLSAVLLFGSAYGQISLRTQRNMDQSYSDNKSCFRCHAHERIKNDSQKIVMKHKNIIDSSLYYSSIHGGFRCVDCHSEDYMVYPHTATLKDESFLSCLDCHEGNKKTSAYHFEKISEAYQESVHAKKQGLEFTCWKCHDPHTYTVYFGIADSIGLTRMISAQNDMCEKCHAVSSEESSYRSLTEIHSWLPNQELHFRHVRCIDCHAVIPDSINVSHTIMPASQSIRNCLACHQVNSRLLFTLYKYHQSISKHHNGFYNSEILNNSYVMGANRNYWLNRLSIVFFGLALA
;
A
#
# COMPACT_ATOMS: atom_id res chain seq x y z
N MET A 1 -14.41 -11.35 -65.07
CA MET A 1 -12.99 -10.95 -65.03
C MET A 1 -12.93 -9.62 -64.29
N ARG A 2 -12.30 -9.61 -63.10
CA ARG A 2 -11.60 -8.51 -62.38
C ARG A 2 -12.33 -7.17 -62.19
N ASP A 3 -12.65 -6.83 -60.93
CA ASP A 3 -11.85 -5.97 -60.01
C ASP A 3 -11.78 -4.52 -60.51
N SER A 4 -12.08 -3.45 -59.77
CA SER A 4 -11.65 -3.09 -58.40
C SER A 4 -12.45 -1.82 -58.03
N GLY A 5 -12.93 -1.64 -56.80
CA GLY A 5 -12.12 -0.94 -55.80
C GLY A 5 -12.99 -0.04 -54.92
N GLU A 6 -13.69 -0.63 -53.94
CA GLU A 6 -14.16 0.11 -52.78
C GLU A 6 -12.95 0.41 -51.88
N ILE A 7 -12.56 1.68 -51.79
CA ILE A 7 -11.58 2.14 -50.80
C ILE A 7 -12.33 2.22 -49.47
N ALA A 8 -12.31 1.12 -48.73
CA ALA A 8 -12.72 1.09 -47.33
C ALA A 8 -11.71 1.88 -46.49
N PHE A 9 -12.15 3.01 -45.95
CA PHE A 9 -11.44 3.80 -44.97
C PHE A 9 -11.40 3.03 -43.64
N LEU A 10 -10.41 2.15 -43.47
CA LEU A 10 -10.07 1.56 -42.17
C LEU A 10 -9.34 2.62 -41.33
N LEU A 11 -10.12 3.51 -40.72
CA LEU A 11 -9.66 4.30 -39.57
C LEU A 11 -9.33 3.31 -38.45
N SER A 12 -8.04 3.03 -38.31
CA SER A 12 -7.50 2.27 -37.19
C SER A 12 -7.77 3.07 -35.92
N ALA A 13 -8.84 2.73 -35.20
CA ALA A 13 -9.02 3.16 -33.84
C ALA A 13 -7.90 2.50 -33.02
N VAL A 14 -6.78 3.21 -32.86
CA VAL A 14 -5.78 2.92 -31.83
C VAL A 14 -6.51 3.11 -30.50
N LEU A 15 -7.06 2.01 -29.98
CA LEU A 15 -7.50 1.93 -28.59
C LEU A 15 -6.25 2.15 -27.73
N LEU A 16 -6.07 3.39 -27.28
CA LEU A 16 -5.13 3.75 -26.23
C LEU A 16 -5.58 3.04 -24.94
N PHE A 17 -5.23 1.76 -24.80
CA PHE A 17 -5.11 1.13 -23.50
C PHE A 17 -3.99 1.87 -22.77
N GLY A 18 -4.36 2.91 -22.01
CA GLY A 18 -3.44 3.62 -21.15
C GLY A 18 -2.84 2.62 -20.17
N SER A 19 -1.59 2.23 -20.42
CA SER A 19 -0.82 1.41 -19.50
C SER A 19 -0.72 2.12 -18.14
N ALA A 20 -0.53 1.34 -17.07
CA ALA A 20 -0.30 1.85 -15.71
C ALA A 20 0.73 2.98 -15.63
N TYR A 21 1.80 2.85 -16.42
CA TYR A 21 2.85 3.84 -16.57
C TYR A 21 2.29 5.16 -17.11
N GLY A 22 1.33 5.11 -18.03
CA GLY A 22 0.58 6.28 -18.49
C GLY A 22 -0.24 6.94 -17.40
N GLN A 23 -0.93 6.18 -16.54
CA GLN A 23 -1.74 6.77 -15.46
C GLN A 23 -0.90 7.40 -14.34
N ILE A 24 0.21 6.77 -13.94
CA ILE A 24 1.15 7.32 -12.95
C ILE A 24 1.85 8.56 -13.51
N SER A 25 2.25 8.51 -14.79
CA SER A 25 2.83 9.65 -15.50
C SER A 25 1.85 10.83 -15.58
N LEU A 26 0.58 10.58 -15.91
CA LEU A 26 -0.46 11.62 -15.97
C LEU A 26 -0.76 12.24 -14.60
N ARG A 27 -0.78 11.45 -13.52
CA ARG A 27 -0.92 12.01 -12.16
C ARG A 27 0.25 12.90 -11.81
N THR A 28 1.46 12.42 -12.05
CA THR A 28 2.69 13.16 -11.76
C THR A 28 2.71 14.49 -12.51
N GLN A 29 2.39 14.47 -13.81
CA GLN A 29 2.28 15.69 -14.61
C GLN A 29 1.24 16.65 -14.04
N ARG A 30 0.03 16.18 -13.73
CA ARG A 30 -1.03 17.01 -13.14
C ARG A 30 -0.61 17.63 -11.81
N ASN A 31 0.03 16.85 -10.95
CA ASN A 31 0.53 17.32 -9.67
C ASN A 31 1.59 18.41 -9.84
N MET A 32 2.53 18.21 -10.77
CA MET A 32 3.52 19.23 -11.12
C MET A 32 2.86 20.50 -11.68
N ASP A 33 1.91 20.37 -12.60
CA ASP A 33 1.19 21.51 -13.16
C ASP A 33 0.46 22.34 -12.07
N GLN A 34 0.03 21.68 -10.99
CA GLN A 34 -0.72 22.32 -9.91
C GLN A 34 0.15 23.08 -8.90
N SER A 35 1.27 22.52 -8.44
CA SER A 35 2.04 23.08 -7.31
C SER A 35 3.54 23.24 -7.55
N TYR A 36 4.05 22.96 -8.76
CA TYR A 36 5.49 23.02 -9.02
C TYR A 36 6.10 24.41 -8.82
N SER A 37 5.44 25.47 -9.29
CA SER A 37 5.92 26.84 -9.10
C SER A 37 6.09 27.20 -7.63
N ASP A 38 5.13 26.80 -6.81
CA ASP A 38 5.01 27.19 -5.41
C ASP A 38 6.00 26.41 -4.55
N ASN A 39 6.21 25.13 -4.85
CA ASN A 39 7.14 24.27 -4.10
C ASN A 39 8.60 24.43 -4.53
N LYS A 40 8.85 25.11 -5.66
CA LYS A 40 10.20 25.30 -6.20
C LYS A 40 11.14 25.94 -5.17
N SER A 41 10.67 26.91 -4.38
CA SER A 41 11.46 27.57 -3.35
C SER A 41 11.89 26.58 -2.26
N CYS A 42 11.00 25.70 -1.81
CA CYS A 42 11.28 24.67 -0.81
C CYS A 42 12.29 23.64 -1.35
N PHE A 43 12.09 23.14 -2.56
CA PHE A 43 12.96 22.11 -3.14
C PHE A 43 14.38 22.58 -3.44
N ARG A 44 14.64 23.88 -3.56
CA ARG A 44 16.03 24.41 -3.66
C ARG A 44 16.91 23.94 -2.51
N CYS A 45 16.33 23.74 -1.34
CA CYS A 45 17.02 23.32 -0.13
C CYS A 45 16.68 21.87 0.25
N HIS A 46 15.41 21.47 0.09
CA HIS A 46 14.91 20.18 0.57
C HIS A 46 15.10 19.01 -0.41
N ALA A 47 15.53 19.23 -1.66
CA ALA A 47 15.80 18.15 -2.61
C ALA A 47 17.22 17.55 -2.52
N HIS A 48 18.08 18.09 -1.66
CA HIS A 48 19.51 17.72 -1.64
C HIS A 48 20.06 17.58 -0.22
N GLU A 49 21.00 16.66 -0.02
CA GLU A 49 21.71 16.48 1.25
C GLU A 49 22.59 17.67 1.64
N ARG A 50 23.07 18.41 0.65
CA ARG A 50 24.00 19.52 0.84
C ARG A 50 23.49 20.75 0.12
N ILE A 51 23.28 21.81 0.88
CA ILE A 51 22.91 23.11 0.35
C ILE A 51 24.17 23.97 0.35
N LYS A 52 24.52 24.50 -0.82
CA LYS A 52 25.51 25.57 -0.93
C LYS A 52 24.75 26.89 -0.89
N ASN A 53 24.89 27.63 0.22
CA ASN A 53 24.57 29.05 0.26
C ASN A 53 25.90 29.83 0.19
N ASP A 54 25.87 31.06 -0.31
CA ASP A 54 27.02 31.93 -0.55
C ASP A 54 27.90 32.13 0.69
N SER A 55 27.37 31.89 1.89
CA SER A 55 28.08 32.04 3.16
C SER A 55 28.37 30.72 3.91
N GLN A 56 27.69 29.60 3.62
CA GLN A 56 27.82 28.36 4.41
C GLN A 56 27.45 27.09 3.62
N LYS A 57 28.13 25.97 3.93
CA LYS A 57 27.71 24.62 3.54
C LYS A 57 26.82 24.05 4.63
N ILE A 58 25.53 23.91 4.37
CA ILE A 58 24.58 23.28 5.30
C ILE A 58 24.38 21.82 4.88
N VAL A 59 24.57 20.90 5.82
CA VAL A 59 24.22 19.48 5.65
C VAL A 59 22.81 19.27 6.21
N MET A 60 21.90 18.85 5.35
CA MET A 60 20.51 18.60 5.74
C MET A 60 20.41 17.28 6.48
N LYS A 61 19.60 17.22 7.54
CA LYS A 61 19.26 15.94 8.18
C LYS A 61 18.44 15.12 7.19
N HIS A 62 18.72 13.81 7.11
CA HIS A 62 18.03 12.91 6.16
C HIS A 62 16.50 13.05 6.17
N LYS A 63 15.89 13.15 7.35
CA LYS A 63 14.44 13.33 7.52
C LYS A 63 13.84 14.61 6.93
N ASN A 64 14.67 15.58 6.58
CA ASN A 64 14.25 16.85 5.98
C ASN A 64 14.53 16.90 4.46
N ILE A 65 15.01 15.80 3.88
CA ILE A 65 15.28 15.67 2.46
C ILE A 65 14.07 14.98 1.83
N ILE A 66 13.51 15.62 0.81
CA ILE A 66 12.34 15.14 0.08
C ILE A 66 12.77 14.89 -1.37
N ASP A 67 12.54 13.66 -1.83
CA ASP A 67 12.66 13.34 -3.25
C ASP A 67 11.47 13.96 -3.99
N SER A 68 11.73 14.99 -4.80
CA SER A 68 10.69 15.71 -5.52
C SER A 68 9.96 14.84 -6.55
N SER A 69 10.66 13.89 -7.18
CA SER A 69 10.05 12.96 -8.13
C SER A 69 9.05 12.05 -7.43
N LEU A 70 9.44 11.48 -6.28
CA LEU A 70 8.53 10.65 -5.49
C LEU A 70 7.38 11.48 -4.93
N TYR A 71 7.64 12.71 -4.49
CA TYR A 71 6.61 13.62 -4.00
C TYR A 71 5.52 13.88 -5.04
N TYR A 72 5.90 14.29 -6.26
CA TYR A 72 4.92 14.56 -7.31
C TYR A 72 4.19 13.31 -7.79
N SER A 73 4.76 12.12 -7.61
CA SER A 73 4.06 10.86 -7.91
C SER A 73 3.03 10.43 -6.83
N SER A 74 3.11 11.01 -5.63
CA SER A 74 2.25 10.68 -4.49
C SER A 74 0.79 11.10 -4.69
N ILE A 75 -0.11 10.65 -3.80
CA ILE A 75 -1.52 11.07 -3.84
C ILE A 75 -1.74 12.56 -3.52
N HIS A 76 -0.80 13.17 -2.80
CA HIS A 76 -0.85 14.56 -2.34
C HIS A 76 0.17 15.46 -3.05
N GLY A 77 0.85 14.96 -4.08
CA GLY A 77 1.91 15.69 -4.79
C GLY A 77 1.45 16.98 -5.47
N GLY A 78 0.14 17.19 -5.64
CA GLY A 78 -0.45 18.42 -6.16
C GLY A 78 -0.66 19.51 -5.12
N PHE A 79 -0.39 19.25 -3.84
CA PHE A 79 -0.42 20.28 -2.80
C PHE A 79 0.85 21.13 -2.80
N ARG A 80 0.73 22.33 -2.25
CA ARG A 80 1.87 23.17 -1.87
C ARG A 80 2.45 22.64 -0.56
N CYS A 81 3.74 22.82 -0.31
CA CYS A 81 4.35 22.45 0.97
C CYS A 81 3.61 23.11 2.15
N VAL A 82 3.21 24.37 1.96
CA VAL A 82 2.50 25.17 2.97
C VAL A 82 0.99 24.93 3.03
N ASP A 83 0.46 24.00 2.23
CA ASP A 83 -0.91 23.49 2.46
C ASP A 83 -0.93 22.51 3.65
N CYS A 84 0.24 21.97 4.04
CA CYS A 84 0.39 21.07 5.19
C CYS A 84 1.33 21.62 6.27
N HIS A 85 2.27 22.49 5.89
CA HIS A 85 3.15 23.21 6.79
C HIS A 85 2.74 24.67 6.93
N SER A 86 3.22 25.34 7.97
CA SER A 86 2.98 26.75 8.23
C SER A 86 3.47 27.60 7.08
N GLU A 87 2.71 28.63 6.72
CA GLU A 87 3.12 29.62 5.73
C GLU A 87 4.40 30.37 6.14
N ASP A 88 4.75 30.38 7.42
CA ASP A 88 6.00 30.96 7.93
C ASP A 88 7.25 30.28 7.35
N TYR A 89 7.13 29.04 6.86
CA TYR A 89 8.22 28.37 6.13
C TYR A 89 8.55 29.03 4.77
N MET A 90 7.72 29.95 4.28
CA MET A 90 8.05 30.75 3.10
C MET A 90 9.15 31.78 3.37
N VAL A 91 9.44 32.08 4.64
CA VAL A 91 10.48 33.03 5.04
C VAL A 91 11.77 32.28 5.36
N TYR A 92 12.82 32.54 4.57
CA TYR A 92 14.16 32.01 4.80
C TYR A 92 15.12 33.08 5.34
N PRO A 93 15.94 32.78 6.37
CA PRO A 93 16.05 31.50 7.08
C PRO A 93 14.87 31.24 8.01
N HIS A 94 14.45 29.97 8.09
CA HIS A 94 13.35 29.55 8.96
C HIS A 94 13.67 29.81 10.43
N THR A 95 12.68 30.30 11.19
CA THR A 95 12.83 30.51 12.63
C THR A 95 12.90 29.16 13.36
N ALA A 96 13.61 29.13 14.49
CA ALA A 96 13.79 27.88 15.23
C ALA A 96 12.49 27.34 15.84
N THR A 97 11.51 28.21 16.10
CA THR A 97 10.20 27.88 16.68
C THR A 97 9.33 27.05 15.75
N LEU A 98 9.58 27.09 14.43
CA LEU A 98 8.82 26.27 13.47
C LEU A 98 9.05 24.78 13.62
N LYS A 99 10.11 24.36 14.35
CA LYS A 99 10.38 22.95 14.65
C LYS A 99 9.31 22.31 15.55
N ASP A 100 8.56 23.12 16.27
CA ASP A 100 7.51 22.70 17.20
C ASP A 100 6.11 22.74 16.54
N GLU A 101 6.06 22.87 15.21
CA GLU A 101 4.83 22.81 14.44
C GLU A 101 4.05 21.52 14.74
N SER A 102 2.75 21.67 14.98
CA SER A 102 1.82 20.55 15.02
C SER A 102 1.53 20.08 13.60
N PHE A 103 1.75 18.80 13.34
CA PHE A 103 1.40 18.21 12.05
C PHE A 103 -0.10 18.02 11.94
N LEU A 104 -0.62 18.28 10.74
CA LEU A 104 -2.01 17.95 10.42
C LEU A 104 -2.26 16.45 10.55
N SER A 105 -3.46 16.11 11.01
CA SER A 105 -4.03 14.78 10.95
C SER A 105 -4.71 14.54 9.60
N CYS A 106 -4.99 13.28 9.27
CA CYS A 106 -5.78 12.96 8.08
C CYS A 106 -7.19 13.57 8.13
N LEU A 107 -7.76 13.66 9.34
CA LEU A 107 -9.12 14.13 9.56
C LEU A 107 -9.24 15.64 9.34
N ASP A 108 -8.17 16.41 9.55
CA ASP A 108 -8.18 17.87 9.38
C ASP A 108 -8.61 18.29 7.96
N CYS A 109 -8.45 17.40 6.96
CA CYS A 109 -8.92 17.58 5.59
C CYS A 109 -9.97 16.56 5.12
N HIS A 110 -9.96 15.34 5.65
CA HIS A 110 -10.84 14.27 5.17
C HIS A 110 -12.12 14.08 5.99
N GLU A 111 -12.22 14.66 7.19
CA GLU A 111 -13.42 14.58 8.01
C GLU A 111 -14.61 15.23 7.30
N GLY A 112 -15.71 14.48 7.17
CA GLY A 112 -16.93 14.94 6.50
C GLY A 112 -16.78 15.21 4.99
N ASN A 113 -15.61 14.92 4.40
CA ASN A 113 -15.33 15.24 3.01
C ASN A 113 -16.02 14.25 2.08
N LYS A 114 -17.12 14.69 1.44
CA LYS A 114 -17.92 13.86 0.53
C LYS A 114 -17.12 13.25 -0.62
N LYS A 115 -16.07 13.93 -1.11
CA LYS A 115 -15.23 13.42 -2.21
C LYS A 115 -14.40 12.20 -1.79
N THR A 116 -14.12 12.07 -0.49
CA THR A 116 -13.33 10.96 0.06
C THR A 116 -14.15 10.05 0.99
N SER A 117 -15.48 10.19 0.98
CA SER A 117 -16.40 9.41 1.81
C SER A 117 -16.26 7.89 1.63
N ALA A 118 -15.89 7.44 0.42
CA ALA A 118 -15.66 6.01 0.12
C ALA A 118 -14.49 5.37 0.88
N TYR A 119 -13.60 6.17 1.47
CA TYR A 119 -12.48 5.68 2.28
C TYR A 119 -12.83 5.55 3.76
N HIS A 120 -13.88 6.22 4.24
CA HIS A 120 -14.33 6.20 5.63
C HIS A 120 -13.21 6.55 6.64
N PHE A 121 -12.61 7.75 6.50
CA PHE A 121 -11.46 8.18 7.30
C PHE A 121 -11.74 8.25 8.81
N GLU A 122 -12.96 8.58 9.21
CA GLU A 122 -13.39 8.62 10.61
C GLU A 122 -13.32 7.22 11.22
N LYS A 123 -13.85 6.21 10.51
CA LYS A 123 -13.77 4.81 10.93
C LYS A 123 -12.34 4.27 10.90
N ILE A 124 -11.52 4.74 9.97
CA ILE A 124 -10.08 4.43 9.95
C ILE A 124 -9.42 4.98 11.23
N SER A 125 -9.74 6.22 11.62
CA SER A 125 -9.23 6.83 12.84
C SER A 125 -9.67 6.03 14.09
N GLU A 126 -10.96 5.67 14.19
CA GLU A 126 -11.47 4.81 15.26
C GLU A 126 -10.74 3.46 15.31
N ALA A 127 -10.61 2.78 14.17
CA ALA A 127 -9.89 1.51 14.06
C ALA A 127 -8.41 1.64 14.45
N TYR A 128 -7.77 2.76 14.11
CA TYR A 128 -6.40 3.09 14.47
C TYR A 128 -6.24 3.28 15.99
N GLN A 129 -7.17 3.96 16.66
CA GLN A 129 -7.14 4.14 18.12
C GLN A 129 -7.22 2.79 18.85
N GLU A 130 -7.90 1.80 18.26
CA GLU A 130 -7.97 0.45 18.80
C GLU A 130 -6.68 -0.38 18.60
N SER A 131 -5.75 0.09 17.77
CA SER A 131 -4.51 -0.61 17.46
C SER A 131 -3.54 -0.67 18.64
N VAL A 132 -2.70 -1.71 18.65
CA VAL A 132 -1.65 -1.88 19.66
C VAL A 132 -0.65 -0.72 19.66
N HIS A 133 -0.42 -0.08 18.51
CA HIS A 133 0.51 1.05 18.41
C HIS A 133 -0.06 2.28 19.10
N ALA A 134 -1.30 2.66 18.79
CA ALA A 134 -1.98 3.78 19.45
C ALA A 134 -2.14 3.53 20.95
N LYS A 135 -2.57 2.32 21.36
CA LYS A 135 -2.76 1.98 22.78
C LYS A 135 -1.47 2.00 23.61
N LYS A 136 -0.32 1.66 23.02
CA LYS A 136 0.95 1.61 23.75
C LYS A 136 1.74 2.92 23.74
N GLN A 137 1.67 3.68 22.65
CA GLN A 137 2.49 4.87 22.45
C GLN A 137 1.69 6.17 22.51
N GLY A 138 0.35 6.09 22.57
CA GLY A 138 -0.53 7.25 22.70
C GLY A 138 -0.29 8.25 21.57
N LEU A 139 -0.10 9.52 21.95
CA LEU A 139 0.07 10.65 21.03
C LEU A 139 1.40 10.62 20.26
N GLU A 140 2.40 9.86 20.70
CA GLU A 140 3.71 9.76 20.03
C GLU A 140 3.67 8.91 18.76
N PHE A 141 2.68 8.03 18.65
CA PHE A 141 2.41 7.28 17.42
C PHE A 141 1.29 7.99 16.67
N THR A 142 1.56 8.34 15.42
CA THR A 142 0.61 9.04 14.54
C THR A 142 0.47 8.26 13.24
N CYS A 143 -0.51 8.63 12.42
CA CYS A 143 -0.70 8.06 11.07
C CYS A 143 0.62 8.09 10.25
N TRP A 144 1.43 9.13 10.46
CA TRP A 144 2.68 9.37 9.76
C TRP A 144 3.82 8.40 10.11
N LYS A 145 3.68 7.62 11.19
CA LYS A 145 4.64 6.56 11.54
C LYS A 145 4.57 5.36 10.58
N CYS A 146 3.41 5.14 9.96
CA CYS A 146 3.22 4.11 8.93
C CYS A 146 3.17 4.71 7.51
N HIS A 147 2.50 5.86 7.35
CA HIS A 147 2.31 6.50 6.05
C HIS A 147 3.27 7.68 5.88
N ASP A 148 4.09 7.66 4.84
CA ASP A 148 4.97 8.80 4.56
C ASP A 148 4.17 9.97 3.97
N PRO A 149 4.06 11.14 4.65
CA PRO A 149 3.25 12.25 4.15
C PRO A 149 3.71 12.78 2.79
N HIS A 150 4.99 12.60 2.43
CA HIS A 150 5.56 13.13 1.20
C HIS A 150 5.53 12.13 0.05
N THR A 151 5.48 10.83 0.31
CA THR A 151 5.54 9.82 -0.77
C THR A 151 4.39 8.80 -0.72
N TYR A 152 3.35 9.05 0.07
CA TYR A 152 2.25 8.10 0.22
C TYR A 152 1.53 7.79 -1.09
N THR A 153 1.35 6.50 -1.34
CA THR A 153 0.65 5.97 -2.50
C THR A 153 -0.46 5.02 -2.04
N VAL A 154 -1.67 5.23 -2.56
CA VAL A 154 -2.77 4.28 -2.39
C VAL A 154 -2.61 3.17 -3.42
N TYR A 155 -1.99 2.07 -3.01
CA TYR A 155 -1.70 0.92 -3.88
C TYR A 155 -2.96 0.21 -4.39
N PHE A 156 -4.06 0.35 -3.66
CA PHE A 156 -5.31 -0.33 -3.98
C PHE A 156 -5.80 -0.05 -5.42
N GLY A 157 -5.69 1.20 -5.89
CA GLY A 157 -6.13 1.58 -7.24
C GLY A 157 -5.16 1.23 -8.37
N ILE A 158 -3.98 0.69 -8.06
CA ILE A 158 -2.91 0.39 -9.04
C ILE A 158 -2.37 -1.05 -8.89
N ALA A 159 -3.00 -1.89 -8.07
CA ALA A 159 -2.55 -3.25 -7.76
C ALA A 159 -2.35 -4.11 -9.01
N ASP A 160 -3.37 -4.19 -9.87
CA ASP A 160 -3.35 -4.95 -11.13
C ASP A 160 -2.24 -4.49 -12.08
N SER A 161 -1.85 -3.23 -11.92
CA SER A 161 -0.92 -2.52 -12.78
C SER A 161 0.54 -2.68 -12.37
N ILE A 162 0.82 -2.65 -11.07
CA ILE A 162 2.19 -2.78 -10.52
C ILE A 162 2.54 -4.21 -10.12
N GLY A 163 1.53 -5.09 -10.05
CA GLY A 163 1.64 -6.46 -9.57
C GLY A 163 1.46 -6.59 -8.06
N LEU A 164 0.78 -7.66 -7.64
CA LEU A 164 0.43 -7.93 -6.25
C LEU A 164 1.65 -8.02 -5.34
N THR A 165 2.70 -8.75 -5.74
CA THR A 165 3.95 -8.89 -4.97
C THR A 165 4.62 -7.56 -4.68
N ARG A 166 4.62 -6.63 -5.66
CA ARG A 166 5.22 -5.30 -5.48
C ARG A 166 4.40 -4.45 -4.52
N MET A 167 3.07 -4.50 -4.60
CA MET A 167 2.19 -3.87 -3.63
C MET A 167 2.42 -4.43 -2.22
N ILE A 168 2.54 -5.75 -2.07
CA ILE A 168 2.76 -6.40 -0.77
C ILE A 168 4.09 -5.96 -0.18
N SER A 169 5.17 -5.97 -0.95
CA SER A 169 6.49 -5.49 -0.50
C SER A 169 6.38 -4.05 -0.01
N ALA A 170 5.85 -3.14 -0.83
CA ALA A 170 5.74 -1.73 -0.45
C ALA A 170 4.85 -1.51 0.79
N GLN A 171 3.86 -2.38 1.02
CA GLN A 171 3.03 -2.33 2.22
C GLN A 171 3.69 -2.96 3.44
N ASN A 172 4.56 -3.95 3.29
CA ASN A 172 5.32 -4.54 4.40
C ASN A 172 6.49 -3.66 4.81
N ASP A 173 7.12 -2.97 3.85
CA ASP A 173 8.23 -2.05 4.08
C ASP A 173 7.92 -1.00 5.17
N MET A 174 6.66 -0.56 5.27
CA MET A 174 6.25 0.39 6.31
C MET A 174 6.35 -0.20 7.74
N CYS A 175 6.07 -1.50 7.89
CA CYS A 175 6.21 -2.20 9.17
C CYS A 175 7.70 -2.46 9.45
N GLU A 176 8.44 -2.84 8.42
CA GLU A 176 9.85 -3.23 8.51
C GLU A 176 10.76 -2.08 8.94
N LYS A 177 10.41 -0.82 8.65
CA LYS A 177 11.12 0.37 9.17
C LYS A 177 11.39 0.33 10.67
N CYS A 178 10.50 -0.31 11.45
CA CYS A 178 10.67 -0.50 12.89
C CYS A 178 10.83 -1.98 13.27
N HIS A 179 10.19 -2.90 12.55
CA HIS A 179 10.11 -4.32 12.92
C HIS A 179 11.18 -5.23 12.27
N ALA A 180 11.94 -4.74 11.29
CA ALA A 180 13.05 -5.50 10.69
C ALA A 180 14.39 -5.31 11.44
N VAL A 181 14.44 -4.41 12.43
CA VAL A 181 15.67 -4.08 13.15
C VAL A 181 16.04 -5.20 14.11
N SER A 182 17.03 -6.01 13.73
CA SER A 182 17.95 -6.65 14.67
C SER A 182 19.20 -5.77 14.75
N SER A 183 19.18 -4.70 15.54
CA SER A 183 20.42 -3.97 15.85
C SER A 183 21.06 -4.58 17.09
N GLU A 184 22.40 -4.57 17.13
CA GLU A 184 23.19 -5.05 18.29
C GLU A 184 22.86 -4.30 19.60
N GLU A 185 22.27 -3.10 19.51
CA GLU A 185 21.84 -2.30 20.66
C GLU A 185 20.40 -2.57 21.12
N SER A 186 19.65 -3.35 20.36
CA SER A 186 18.24 -3.62 20.65
C SER A 186 18.07 -5.05 21.17
N SER A 187 17.40 -5.21 22.30
CA SER A 187 17.01 -6.52 22.83
C SER A 187 15.92 -7.21 22.00
N TYR A 188 15.71 -6.80 20.74
CA TYR A 188 14.69 -7.31 19.86
C TYR A 188 15.24 -8.47 19.02
N ARG A 189 14.54 -9.60 19.10
CA ARG A 189 14.75 -10.77 18.25
C ARG A 189 14.50 -10.40 16.79
N SER A 190 15.27 -11.00 15.89
CA SER A 190 15.10 -10.76 14.45
C SER A 190 13.71 -11.17 13.96
N LEU A 191 13.26 -10.56 12.85
CA LEU A 191 11.96 -10.86 12.25
C LEU A 191 11.81 -12.36 11.93
N THR A 192 12.87 -13.00 11.45
CA THR A 192 12.90 -14.43 11.15
C THR A 192 12.84 -15.30 12.41
N GLU A 193 13.50 -14.90 13.49
CA GLU A 193 13.46 -15.60 14.77
C GLU A 193 12.06 -15.60 15.39
N ILE A 194 11.40 -14.43 15.43
CA ILE A 194 10.05 -14.32 16.02
C ILE A 194 8.95 -14.97 15.15
N HIS A 195 9.23 -15.17 13.85
CA HIS A 195 8.35 -15.87 12.92
C HIS A 195 8.77 -17.33 12.67
N SER A 196 9.66 -17.93 13.47
CA SER A 196 10.21 -19.29 13.24
C SER A 196 9.16 -20.40 13.10
N TRP A 197 7.94 -20.16 13.57
CA TRP A 197 6.79 -21.06 13.40
C TRP A 197 6.21 -21.08 11.97
N LEU A 198 6.49 -20.07 11.15
CA LEU A 198 5.95 -19.91 9.81
C LEU A 198 6.86 -20.63 8.79
N PRO A 199 6.35 -21.62 8.04
CA PRO A 199 7.14 -22.32 7.03
C PRO A 199 7.48 -21.38 5.86
N ASN A 200 8.65 -21.52 5.23
CA ASN A 200 9.04 -20.72 4.07
C ASN A 200 8.79 -19.20 4.26
N GLN A 201 9.35 -18.62 5.32
CA GLN A 201 9.10 -17.24 5.75
C GLN A 201 9.26 -16.22 4.61
N GLU A 202 10.33 -16.33 3.81
CA GLU A 202 10.58 -15.43 2.68
C GLU A 202 9.44 -15.46 1.64
N LEU A 203 8.89 -16.64 1.35
CA LEU A 203 7.75 -16.74 0.44
C LEU A 203 6.50 -16.10 1.05
N HIS A 204 6.25 -16.30 2.34
CA HIS A 204 5.11 -15.66 3.01
C HIS A 204 5.24 -14.13 3.02
N PHE A 205 6.40 -13.58 3.38
CA PHE A 205 6.60 -12.13 3.43
C PHE A 205 6.50 -11.46 2.05
N ARG A 206 6.77 -12.20 0.96
CA ARG A 206 6.57 -11.71 -0.41
C ARG A 206 5.12 -11.78 -0.90
N HIS A 207 4.28 -12.65 -0.34
CA HIS A 207 2.94 -12.96 -0.86
C HIS A 207 1.80 -12.70 0.12
N VAL A 208 2.11 -12.30 1.35
CA VAL A 208 1.14 -11.97 2.40
C VAL A 208 1.61 -10.71 3.11
N ARG A 209 0.68 -9.78 3.39
CA ARG A 209 1.03 -8.56 4.10
C ARG A 209 1.08 -8.83 5.60
N CYS A 210 1.89 -8.08 6.34
CA CYS A 210 1.92 -8.15 7.80
C CYS A 210 0.50 -8.02 8.39
N ILE A 211 -0.28 -7.07 7.86
CA ILE A 211 -1.65 -6.78 8.33
C ILE A 211 -2.66 -7.91 8.03
N ASP A 212 -2.40 -8.81 7.07
CA ASP A 212 -3.31 -9.93 6.80
C ASP A 212 -3.33 -10.93 7.98
N CYS A 213 -2.22 -11.00 8.72
CA CYS A 213 -2.08 -11.80 9.95
C CYS A 213 -2.24 -10.96 11.24
N HIS A 214 -1.84 -9.69 11.20
CA HIS A 214 -1.76 -8.84 12.39
C HIS A 214 -2.93 -7.88 12.57
N ALA A 215 -3.87 -7.77 11.63
CA ALA A 215 -5.04 -6.90 11.77
C ALA A 215 -6.33 -7.70 11.76
N VAL A 216 -7.39 -7.17 12.40
CA VAL A 216 -8.75 -7.73 12.30
C VAL A 216 -9.32 -7.54 10.89
N ILE A 217 -10.26 -8.39 10.45
CA ILE A 217 -10.95 -8.12 9.17
C ILE A 217 -11.88 -6.95 9.42
N PRO A 218 -11.82 -5.88 8.60
CA PRO A 218 -12.71 -4.75 8.77
C PRO A 218 -14.08 -5.04 8.15
N ASP A 219 -15.15 -4.74 8.88
CA ASP A 219 -16.52 -4.89 8.38
C ASP A 219 -16.91 -3.78 7.40
N SER A 220 -16.38 -2.57 7.61
CA SER A 220 -16.88 -1.36 6.92
C SER A 220 -15.81 -0.42 6.37
N ILE A 221 -14.53 -0.79 6.45
CA ILE A 221 -13.42 -0.06 5.82
C ILE A 221 -12.65 -0.99 4.90
N ASN A 222 -11.88 -0.39 3.98
CA ASN A 222 -11.23 -1.17 2.93
C ASN A 222 -9.99 -1.93 3.44
N VAL A 223 -9.22 -1.30 4.31
CA VAL A 223 -8.01 -1.84 4.92
C VAL A 223 -8.11 -1.61 6.42
N SER A 224 -7.86 -2.66 7.19
CA SER A 224 -7.94 -2.60 8.64
C SER A 224 -6.78 -1.77 9.21
N HIS A 225 -7.12 -0.86 10.14
CA HIS A 225 -6.14 -0.11 10.92
C HIS A 225 -6.09 -0.58 12.38
N THR A 226 -6.89 -1.59 12.75
CA THR A 226 -6.84 -2.21 14.08
C THR A 226 -5.78 -3.31 14.10
N ILE A 227 -4.53 -2.88 14.26
CA ILE A 227 -3.37 -3.77 14.38
C ILE A 227 -3.35 -4.38 15.79
N MET A 228 -3.32 -5.71 15.86
CA MET A 228 -3.36 -6.50 17.08
C MET A 228 -1.93 -6.84 17.56
N PRO A 229 -1.74 -7.08 18.87
CA PRO A 229 -0.46 -7.56 19.39
C PRO A 229 -0.07 -8.91 18.79
N ALA A 230 1.23 -9.22 18.76
CA ALA A 230 1.76 -10.46 18.18
C ALA A 230 1.14 -11.74 18.76
N SER A 231 0.73 -11.73 20.04
CA SER A 231 0.04 -12.86 20.69
C SER A 231 -1.34 -13.17 20.11
N GLN A 232 -1.95 -12.22 19.40
CA GLN A 232 -3.25 -12.35 18.75
C GLN A 232 -3.14 -12.41 17.21
N SER A 233 -1.92 -12.54 16.69
CA SER A 233 -1.70 -12.77 15.26
C SER A 233 -2.28 -14.11 14.81
N ILE A 234 -2.75 -14.17 13.56
CA ILE A 234 -3.24 -15.41 12.97
C ILE A 234 -2.08 -16.40 12.79
N ARG A 235 -2.11 -17.49 13.54
CA ARG A 235 -1.17 -18.62 13.43
C ARG A 235 -1.78 -19.91 12.88
N ASN A 236 -3.10 -19.94 12.71
CA ASN A 236 -3.77 -21.09 12.13
C ASN A 236 -3.62 -21.06 10.60
N CYS A 237 -2.78 -21.94 10.06
CA CYS A 237 -2.52 -22.04 8.62
C CYS A 237 -3.81 -22.20 7.80
N LEU A 238 -4.81 -22.90 8.35
CA LEU A 238 -6.09 -23.15 7.66
C LEU A 238 -6.87 -21.86 7.39
N ALA A 239 -6.64 -20.78 8.15
CA ALA A 239 -7.28 -19.50 7.91
C ALA A 239 -6.98 -18.94 6.52
N CYS A 240 -5.82 -19.27 5.95
CA CYS A 240 -5.38 -18.80 4.63
C CYS A 240 -5.35 -19.92 3.58
N HIS A 241 -5.07 -21.15 3.99
CA HIS A 241 -4.90 -22.31 3.11
C HIS A 241 -6.18 -23.13 2.87
N GLN A 242 -7.36 -22.64 3.26
CA GLN A 242 -8.64 -23.24 2.91
C GLN A 242 -9.34 -22.52 1.75
N VAL A 243 -10.34 -23.17 1.16
CA VAL A 243 -11.17 -22.56 0.11
C VAL A 243 -11.85 -21.29 0.63
N ASN A 244 -12.40 -21.30 1.85
CA ASN A 244 -12.91 -20.09 2.49
C ASN A 244 -11.77 -19.34 3.20
N SER A 245 -10.83 -18.82 2.40
CA SER A 245 -9.63 -18.16 2.89
C SER A 245 -9.94 -16.73 3.37
N ARG A 246 -9.36 -16.36 4.51
CA ARG A 246 -9.30 -14.98 5.01
C ARG A 246 -8.76 -14.02 3.95
N LEU A 247 -7.82 -14.46 3.12
CA LEU A 247 -7.16 -13.62 2.12
C LEU A 247 -8.15 -13.07 1.09
N LEU A 248 -9.28 -13.74 0.86
CA LEU A 248 -10.36 -13.25 -0.02
C LEU A 248 -11.05 -12.00 0.54
N PHE A 249 -11.04 -11.82 1.86
CA PHE A 249 -11.65 -10.68 2.54
C PHE A 249 -10.64 -9.60 2.92
N THR A 250 -9.34 -9.85 2.73
CA THR A 250 -8.27 -8.90 3.09
C THR A 250 -7.41 -8.52 1.89
N LEU A 251 -6.58 -9.44 1.38
CA LEU A 251 -5.59 -9.18 0.34
C LEU A 251 -6.22 -9.10 -1.06
N TYR A 252 -7.12 -10.04 -1.36
CA TYR A 252 -7.74 -10.21 -2.68
C TYR A 252 -9.15 -9.59 -2.77
N LYS A 253 -9.60 -8.86 -1.75
CA LYS A 253 -10.98 -8.32 -1.64
C LYS A 253 -11.46 -7.52 -2.86
N TYR A 254 -10.55 -7.02 -3.68
CA TYR A 254 -10.86 -6.07 -4.73
C TYR A 254 -10.33 -6.42 -6.13
N HIS A 255 -9.69 -7.57 -6.30
CA HIS A 255 -9.42 -8.04 -7.64
C HIS A 255 -10.80 -8.23 -8.32
N GLN A 256 -11.06 -7.42 -9.35
CA GLN A 256 -12.40 -7.17 -9.92
C GLN A 256 -13.09 -8.43 -10.46
N SER A 257 -12.33 -9.50 -10.66
CA SER A 257 -12.81 -10.82 -11.02
C SER A 257 -12.72 -11.79 -9.84
N ILE A 258 -13.65 -11.72 -8.88
CA ILE A 258 -14.00 -12.94 -8.12
C ILE A 258 -14.78 -13.86 -9.08
N SER A 259 -14.11 -14.33 -10.13
CA SER A 259 -14.42 -15.59 -10.77
C SER A 259 -14.25 -16.61 -9.66
N LYS A 260 -15.36 -17.07 -9.07
CA LYS A 260 -15.33 -18.06 -7.99
C LYS A 260 -14.69 -19.37 -8.48
N HIS A 261 -14.71 -19.59 -9.79
CA HIS A 261 -14.12 -20.73 -10.47
C HIS A 261 -13.56 -20.34 -11.84
N HIS A 262 -12.30 -20.73 -12.10
CA HIS A 262 -11.73 -20.78 -13.44
C HIS A 262 -11.16 -22.20 -13.65
N ASN A 263 -11.50 -22.85 -14.75
CA ASN A 263 -11.09 -24.24 -15.07
C ASN A 263 -11.37 -25.25 -13.93
N GLY A 264 -12.43 -25.04 -13.15
CA GLY A 264 -12.80 -25.88 -12.02
C GLY A 264 -11.98 -25.69 -10.74
N PHE A 265 -11.01 -24.77 -10.71
CA PHE A 265 -10.27 -24.44 -9.48
C PHE A 265 -11.06 -23.51 -8.56
N TYR A 266 -10.99 -23.75 -7.26
CA TYR A 266 -11.41 -22.78 -6.25
C TYR A 266 -10.39 -21.62 -6.16
N ASN A 267 -10.86 -20.43 -5.78
CA ASN A 267 -10.04 -19.24 -5.53
C ASN A 267 -9.08 -18.92 -6.68
N SER A 268 -9.57 -18.90 -7.92
CA SER A 268 -8.75 -18.66 -9.11
C SER A 268 -7.95 -17.36 -9.05
N GLU A 269 -8.41 -16.36 -8.30
CA GLU A 269 -7.65 -15.13 -8.10
C GLU A 269 -6.36 -15.33 -7.29
N ILE A 270 -6.43 -16.17 -6.23
CA ILE A 270 -5.24 -16.57 -5.49
C ILE A 270 -4.32 -17.33 -6.45
N LEU A 271 -4.87 -18.25 -7.26
CA LEU A 271 -4.11 -19.07 -8.20
C LEU A 271 -3.35 -18.24 -9.25
N ASN A 272 -3.93 -17.14 -9.73
CA ASN A 272 -3.28 -16.25 -10.69
C ASN A 272 -1.98 -15.63 -10.14
N ASN A 273 -1.87 -15.53 -8.82
CA ASN A 273 -0.72 -14.93 -8.15
C ASN A 273 0.18 -15.98 -7.48
N SER A 274 -0.40 -17.05 -6.92
CA SER A 274 0.32 -18.12 -6.23
C SER A 274 -0.55 -19.38 -6.08
N TYR A 275 0.05 -20.57 -6.24
CA TYR A 275 -0.65 -21.81 -5.90
C TYR A 275 -0.61 -22.04 -4.39
N VAL A 276 -1.76 -21.95 -3.73
CA VAL A 276 -1.92 -22.20 -2.30
C VAL A 276 -2.61 -23.56 -2.10
N MET A 277 -1.86 -24.52 -1.55
CA MET A 277 -2.37 -25.85 -1.23
C MET A 277 -3.62 -25.74 -0.36
N GLY A 278 -4.68 -26.47 -0.74
CA GLY A 278 -5.98 -26.46 -0.07
C GLY A 278 -6.93 -25.35 -0.56
N ALA A 279 -6.45 -24.11 -0.69
CA ALA A 279 -7.25 -22.98 -1.17
C ALA A 279 -7.54 -23.07 -2.67
N ASN A 280 -6.61 -23.62 -3.46
CA ASN A 280 -6.73 -23.80 -4.91
C ASN A 280 -7.00 -25.25 -5.31
N ARG A 281 -7.85 -25.98 -4.58
CA ARG A 281 -8.28 -27.33 -5.00
C ARG A 281 -9.10 -27.25 -6.29
N ASN A 282 -9.10 -28.33 -7.08
CA ASN A 282 -9.99 -28.46 -8.23
C ASN A 282 -11.28 -29.19 -7.83
N TYR A 283 -12.43 -28.62 -8.17
CA TYR A 283 -13.76 -29.15 -7.90
C TYR A 283 -13.95 -30.56 -8.47
N TRP A 284 -13.60 -30.76 -9.73
CA TRP A 284 -13.81 -32.02 -10.44
C TRP A 284 -12.91 -33.12 -9.90
N LEU A 285 -11.63 -32.81 -9.67
CA LEU A 285 -10.69 -33.77 -9.08
C LEU A 285 -11.11 -34.17 -7.66
N ASN A 286 -11.63 -33.23 -6.87
CA ASN A 286 -12.18 -33.54 -5.54
C ASN A 286 -13.36 -34.52 -5.62
N ARG A 287 -14.30 -34.29 -6.54
CA ARG A 287 -15.47 -35.16 -6.73
C ARG A 287 -15.07 -36.55 -7.19
N LEU A 288 -14.17 -36.65 -8.17
CA LEU A 288 -13.63 -37.93 -8.65
C LEU A 288 -12.91 -38.70 -7.54
N SER A 289 -12.13 -38.02 -6.70
CA SER A 289 -11.44 -38.65 -5.58
C SER A 289 -12.41 -39.28 -4.57
N ILE A 290 -13.53 -38.61 -4.28
CA ILE A 290 -14.58 -39.15 -3.40
C ILE A 290 -15.25 -40.38 -4.03
N VAL A 291 -15.52 -40.33 -5.34
CA VAL A 291 -16.10 -41.48 -6.06
C VAL A 291 -15.16 -42.68 -6.02
N PHE A 292 -13.87 -42.50 -6.34
CA PHE A 292 -12.89 -43.59 -6.27
C PHE A 292 -12.73 -44.14 -4.86
N PHE A 293 -12.73 -43.27 -3.85
CA PHE A 293 -12.67 -43.70 -2.45
C PHE A 293 -13.90 -44.53 -2.06
N GLY A 294 -15.10 -44.11 -2.47
CA GLY A 294 -16.33 -44.88 -2.25
C GLY A 294 -16.32 -46.23 -2.97
N LEU A 295 -15.80 -46.28 -4.20
CA LEU A 295 -15.65 -47.53 -4.96
C LEU A 295 -14.60 -48.48 -4.36
N ALA A 296 -13.54 -47.97 -3.75
CA ALA A 296 -12.51 -48.78 -3.12
C ALA A 296 -12.95 -49.39 -1.77
N LEU A 297 -13.98 -48.83 -1.15
CA LEU A 297 -14.57 -49.32 0.10
C LEU A 297 -15.75 -50.27 -0.10
N ALA A 298 -16.26 -50.40 -1.34
CA ALA A 298 -17.35 -51.30 -1.71
C ALA A 298 -16.82 -52.66 -2.17
#